data_AF-A0A8B5XDM8-F1
#
_entry.id   AF-A0A8B5XDM8-F1
#
_cell.length_a   1.000
_cell.length_b   1.000
_cell.length_c   1.000
_cell.angle_alpha   90.00
_cell.angle_beta   90.00
_cell.angle_gamma   90.00
#
_symmetry.space_group_name_H-M   'P 1'
#
loop_
_entity.id
_entity.type
_entity.pdbx_description
1 polymer ?
#
loop_
_entity_poly.entity_id
_entity_poly.type
_entity_poly.pdbx_seq_one_letter_code
_entity_poly.pdbx_strand_id
1 'polypeptide(L)'
;SEPSRHAAVASITVDGWEPSEFGTTLDSAFDIACRTGLHCSPEACQALGAFPGGTVRFSPGYWTTPDEIDRAIEAIRELARSPLTMTS
;
A
#
# COMPACT_ATOMS: atom_id res chain seq x y z
N SER A 1 -16.92 0.09 10.21
CA SER A 1 -17.34 -0.83 9.12
C SER A 1 -17.13 -2.27 9.59
N GLU A 2 -17.97 -3.21 9.20
CA GLU A 2 -17.83 -4.64 9.59
C GLU A 2 -16.82 -5.34 8.66
N PRO A 3 -15.67 -5.86 9.14
CA PRO A 3 -14.62 -6.42 8.29
C PRO A 3 -15.09 -7.58 7.41
N SER A 4 -16.00 -8.42 7.93
CA SER A 4 -16.59 -9.57 7.24
C SER A 4 -17.41 -9.22 5.99
N ARG A 5 -17.74 -7.94 5.78
CA ARG A 5 -18.51 -7.45 4.64
C ARG A 5 -17.65 -6.79 3.56
N HIS A 6 -16.32 -6.82 3.71
CA HIS A 6 -15.38 -6.25 2.74
C HIS A 6 -14.68 -7.36 1.97
N ALA A 7 -14.39 -7.09 0.69
CA ALA A 7 -13.43 -7.92 -0.04
C ALA A 7 -12.06 -7.82 0.62
N ALA A 8 -11.22 -8.85 0.46
CA ALA A 8 -9.86 -8.89 0.97
C ALA A 8 -8.93 -7.99 0.12
N VAL A 9 -9.22 -6.70 0.12
CA VAL A 9 -8.49 -5.66 -0.61
C VAL A 9 -8.35 -4.45 0.32
N ALA A 10 -7.12 -4.00 0.51
CA ALA A 10 -6.80 -2.82 1.29
C ALA A 10 -5.97 -1.86 0.43
N SER A 11 -6.46 -0.62 0.29
CA SER A 11 -5.72 0.48 -0.34
C SER A 11 -5.26 1.46 0.74
N ILE A 12 -4.00 1.83 0.72
CA ILE A 12 -3.39 2.75 1.67
C ILE A 12 -2.57 3.83 0.95
N THR A 13 -2.40 4.95 1.65
CA THR A 13 -1.33 5.91 1.43
C THR A 13 -0.43 5.92 2.66
N VAL A 14 0.84 6.30 2.49
CA VAL A 14 1.80 6.42 3.59
C VAL A 14 2.38 7.82 3.52
N ASP A 15 2.27 8.58 4.61
CA ASP A 15 2.77 9.94 4.66
C ASP A 15 4.28 9.97 4.40
N GLY A 16 4.72 10.91 3.57
CA GLY A 16 6.12 11.05 3.18
C GLY A 16 6.58 10.07 2.09
N TRP A 17 5.66 9.31 1.48
CA TRP A 17 5.98 8.38 0.40
C TRP A 17 5.11 8.60 -0.83
N GLU A 18 5.74 8.56 -2.01
CA GLU A 18 5.02 8.40 -3.27
C GLU A 18 4.62 6.90 -3.42
N PRO A 19 3.37 6.58 -3.82
CA PRO A 19 2.89 5.20 -3.88
C PRO A 19 3.75 4.25 -4.70
N SER A 20 4.27 4.68 -5.86
CA SER A 20 5.15 3.87 -6.70
C SER A 20 6.49 3.59 -6.03
N GLU A 21 7.11 4.59 -5.40
CA GLU A 21 8.37 4.42 -4.65
C GLU A 21 8.21 3.49 -3.45
N PHE A 22 7.10 3.64 -2.72
CA PHE A 22 6.78 2.75 -1.60
C PHE A 22 6.60 1.30 -2.06
N GLY A 23 5.86 1.10 -3.15
CA GLY A 23 5.64 -0.23 -3.72
C GLY A 23 6.92 -0.86 -4.25
N THR A 24 7.78 -0.10 -4.93
CA THR A 24 9.09 -0.56 -5.38
C THR A 24 10.00 -0.92 -4.20
N THR A 25 9.97 -0.15 -3.12
CA THR A 25 10.76 -0.44 -1.92
C THR A 25 10.27 -1.71 -1.21
N LEU A 26 8.95 -1.91 -1.09
CA LEU A 26 8.38 -3.14 -0.55
C LEU A 26 8.78 -4.39 -1.36
N ASP A 27 8.71 -4.31 -2.69
CA ASP A 27 9.08 -5.40 -3.58
C ASP A 27 10.58 -5.73 -3.45
N SER A 28 11.44 -4.72 -3.56
CA SER A 28 12.90 -4.92 -3.60
C SER A 28 13.55 -5.23 -2.26
N ALA A 29 13.10 -4.61 -1.16
CA ALA A 29 13.73 -4.75 0.16
C ALA A 29 13.07 -5.83 1.03
N PHE A 30 11.80 -6.13 0.80
CA PHE A 30 11.02 -7.04 1.65
C PHE A 30 10.36 -8.21 0.89
N ASP A 31 10.52 -8.30 -0.44
CA ASP A 31 9.89 -9.32 -1.28
C ASP A 31 8.36 -9.30 -1.18
N ILE A 32 7.77 -8.10 -1.03
CA ILE A 32 6.32 -7.91 -0.89
C ILE A 32 5.77 -7.25 -2.15
N ALA A 33 5.07 -8.04 -2.97
CA ALA A 33 4.40 -7.55 -4.15
C ALA A 33 3.09 -6.82 -3.83
N CYS A 34 2.93 -5.60 -4.34
CA CYS A 34 1.70 -4.82 -4.26
C CYS A 34 1.43 -4.09 -5.59
N ARG A 35 0.23 -3.50 -5.75
CA ARG A 35 -0.09 -2.65 -6.91
C ARG A 35 -0.14 -1.19 -6.50
N THR A 36 0.44 -0.31 -7.31
CA THR A 36 0.47 1.13 -7.07
C THR A 36 -0.30 1.87 -8.16
N GLY A 37 -0.68 3.13 -7.90
CA GLY A 37 -1.34 4.00 -8.88
C GLY A 37 -2.84 4.15 -8.70
N LEU A 38 -3.53 4.57 -9.77
CA LEU A 38 -4.93 4.99 -9.74
C LEU A 38 -5.94 3.85 -9.84
N HIS A 39 -5.50 2.60 -10.07
CA HIS A 39 -6.35 1.39 -10.14
C HIS A 39 -7.56 1.50 -11.07
N CYS A 40 -7.44 2.27 -12.17
CA CYS A 40 -8.53 2.60 -13.10
C CYS A 40 -9.71 3.37 -12.47
N SER A 41 -9.53 3.99 -11.30
CA SER A 41 -10.54 4.76 -10.58
C SER A 41 -9.97 6.10 -10.06
N PRO A 42 -9.68 7.05 -10.97
CA PRO A 42 -9.08 8.34 -10.60
C PRO A 42 -9.95 9.18 -9.67
N GLU A 43 -11.27 9.17 -9.86
CA GLU A 43 -12.22 9.91 -9.01
C GLU A 43 -12.22 9.41 -7.56
N ALA A 44 -12.12 8.09 -7.35
CA ALA A 44 -12.01 7.51 -6.01
C ALA A 44 -10.68 7.89 -5.34
N CYS A 45 -9.58 7.90 -6.09
CA CYS A 45 -8.29 8.36 -5.58
C CYS A 45 -8.35 9.86 -5.21
N GLN A 46 -9.05 10.68 -5.98
CA GLN A 46 -9.24 12.10 -5.67
C GLN A 46 -10.08 12.30 -4.41
N ALA A 47 -11.19 11.55 -4.26
CA ALA A 47 -12.02 11.60 -3.05
C ALA A 47 -11.25 11.18 -1.78
N LEU A 48 -10.25 10.31 -1.92
CA LEU A 48 -9.36 9.85 -0.85
C LEU A 48 -8.15 10.78 -0.62
N GLY A 49 -8.03 11.89 -1.36
CA GLY A 49 -6.88 12.80 -1.26
C GLY A 49 -5.57 12.22 -1.81
N ALA A 50 -5.66 11.11 -2.56
CA ALA A 50 -4.53 10.34 -3.06
C ALA A 50 -4.19 10.68 -4.53
N PHE A 51 -4.80 11.69 -5.14
CA PHE A 51 -4.49 12.13 -6.50
C PHE A 51 -3.26 13.07 -6.53
N PRO A 52 -2.37 13.03 -7.55
CA PRO A 52 -2.40 12.18 -8.75
C PRO A 52 -1.71 10.80 -8.61
N GLY A 53 -0.96 10.55 -7.53
CA GLY A 53 -0.14 9.33 -7.38
C GLY A 53 -0.93 8.04 -7.16
N GLY A 54 -2.17 8.14 -6.70
CA GLY A 54 -3.02 7.02 -6.35
C GLY A 54 -2.67 6.37 -5.01
N THR A 55 -2.86 5.06 -4.90
CA THR A 55 -2.69 4.32 -3.64
C THR A 55 -1.86 3.07 -3.83
N VAL A 56 -1.32 2.56 -2.73
CA VAL A 56 -0.74 1.22 -2.66
C VAL A 56 -1.84 0.25 -2.27
N ARG A 57 -2.04 -0.81 -3.07
CA ARG A 57 -3.12 -1.78 -2.89
C ARG A 57 -2.57 -3.17 -2.64
N PHE A 58 -2.99 -3.74 -1.52
CA PHE A 58 -2.81 -5.14 -1.15
C PHE A 58 -4.09 -5.91 -1.42
N SER A 59 -3.96 -7.10 -1.97
CA SER A 59 -5.08 -7.98 -2.29
C SER A 59 -4.69 -9.43 -1.98
N PRO A 60 -4.66 -9.81 -0.68
CA PRO A 60 -4.35 -11.17 -0.28
C PRO A 60 -5.33 -12.16 -0.91
N GLY A 61 -4.78 -13.29 -1.36
CA GLY A 61 -5.53 -14.36 -2.01
C GLY A 61 -5.74 -15.56 -1.09
N TYR A 62 -6.34 -16.61 -1.63
CA TYR A 62 -6.56 -17.87 -0.91
C TYR A 62 -5.27 -18.49 -0.34
N TRP A 63 -4.13 -18.26 -1.00
CA TRP A 63 -2.83 -18.79 -0.60
C TRP A 63 -2.07 -17.89 0.37
N THR A 64 -2.55 -16.67 0.63
CA THR A 64 -1.86 -15.76 1.53
C THR A 64 -2.02 -16.24 2.97
N THR A 65 -0.91 -16.37 3.67
CA THR A 65 -0.83 -16.83 5.05
C THR A 65 -0.91 -15.66 6.04
N PRO A 66 -1.38 -15.90 7.28
CA PRO A 66 -1.32 -14.88 8.34
C PRO A 66 0.09 -14.34 8.56
N ASP A 67 1.12 -15.20 8.51
CA ASP A 67 2.52 -14.80 8.66
C ASP A 67 2.98 -13.83 7.57
N GLU A 68 2.54 -14.01 6.32
CA GLU A 68 2.82 -13.06 5.23
C GLU A 68 2.15 -11.71 5.46
N ILE A 69 0.93 -11.70 6.01
CA ILE A 69 0.24 -10.46 6.39
C ILE A 69 1.01 -9.74 7.50
N ASP A 70 1.45 -10.46 8.53
CA ASP A 70 2.21 -9.88 9.64
C ASP A 70 3.55 -9.30 9.17
N ARG A 71 4.26 -10.00 8.26
CA ARG A 71 5.48 -9.48 7.62
C ARG A 71 5.21 -8.21 6.83
N ALA A 72 4.11 -8.19 6.06
CA ALA A 72 3.74 -7.00 5.30
C ALA A 72 3.43 -5.80 6.20
N ILE A 73 2.72 -6.03 7.31
CA ILE A 73 2.43 -4.99 8.30
C ILE A 73 3.72 -4.46 8.92
N GLU A 74 4.68 -5.32 9.29
CA GLU A 74 5.93 -4.87 9.89
C GLU A 74 6.80 -4.10 8.90
N ALA A 75 6.91 -4.55 7.65
CA ALA A 75 7.61 -3.82 6.59
C ALA A 75 7.01 -2.43 6.36
N ILE A 76 5.67 -2.33 6.31
CA ILE A 76 4.97 -1.04 6.20
C ILE A 76 5.30 -0.14 7.39
N ARG A 77 5.31 -0.66 8.62
CA ARG A 77 5.66 0.11 9.83
C ARG A 77 7.11 0.56 9.83
N GLU A 78 8.02 -0.25 9.32
CA GLU A 78 9.43 0.11 9.18
C GLU A 78 9.59 1.30 8.23
N LEU A 79 9.03 1.19 7.02
CA LEU A 79 9.10 2.25 6.01
C LEU A 79 8.37 3.53 6.44
N ALA A 80 7.24 3.41 7.13
CA ALA A 80 6.50 4.56 7.64
C ALA A 80 7.25 5.34 8.73
N ARG A 81 8.14 4.67 9.50
CA ARG A 81 8.98 5.32 10.52
C ARG A 81 10.23 5.97 9.96
N SER A 82 10.66 5.55 8.76
CA SER A 82 11.84 6.07 8.08
C SER A 82 11.48 6.53 6.66
N PRO A 83 10.68 7.60 6.52
CA PRO A 83 10.33 8.11 5.20
C PRO A 83 11.60 8.46 4.42
N LEU A 84 11.60 8.17 3.12
CA LEU A 84 12.64 8.67 2.23
C LEU A 84 12.54 10.20 2.25
N THR A 85 13.46 10.85 2.97
CA THR A 85 13.61 12.30 2.90
C THR A 85 14.07 12.69 1.50
N MET A 86 13.13 12.89 0.58
CA MET A 86 13.35 13.66 -0.64
C MET A 86 12.62 14.99 -0.49
N THR A 87 13.32 15.93 0.15
CA THR A 87 12.98 17.34 0.08
C THR A 87 12.99 17.78 -1.39
N SER A 88 11.88 18.27 -1.90
CA SER A 88 11.82 19.18 -3.05
C SER A 88 10.66 20.14 -2.87
#